data_AF-A0A535KLN4-F1
#
_entry.id   AF-A0A535KLN4-F1
#
_cell.length_a   1.000
_cell.length_b   1.000
_cell.length_c   1.000
_cell.angle_alpha   90.00
_cell.angle_beta   90.00
_cell.angle_gamma   90.00
#
_symmetry.space_group_name_H-M   'P 1'
#
loop_
_entity.id
_entity.type
_entity.pdbx_description
1 polymer ?
#
loop_
_entity_poly.entity_id
_entity_poly.type
_entity_poly.pdbx_seq_one_letter_code
_entity_poly.pdbx_strand_id
1 'polypeptide(L)'
;MPSWVSNALMAGSVLLLVWGVFVLGFTSEPSAVGRMGIAVYLIGGASLGTAIVGAVAAVGLYRHTSWASPAAWLASVLMIVTCISIWAGVIAIVGLVSSRTSPKT
;
A
#
# COMPACT_ATOMS: atom_id res chain seq x y z
N MET A 1 13.12 -16.29 15.74
CA MET A 1 13.13 -15.35 14.59
C MET A 1 13.76 -14.05 15.05
N PRO A 2 14.54 -13.34 14.22
CA PRO A 2 15.16 -12.08 14.63
C PRO A 2 14.10 -11.04 15.00
N SER A 3 14.23 -10.41 16.17
CA SER A 3 13.29 -9.39 16.66
C SER A 3 13.15 -8.19 15.71
N TRP A 4 14.20 -7.88 14.95
CA TRP A 4 14.19 -6.83 13.93
C TRP A 4 13.13 -7.05 12.83
N VAL A 5 12.77 -8.31 12.51
CA VAL A 5 11.74 -8.61 11.50
C VAL A 5 10.37 -8.13 11.95
N SER A 6 10.03 -8.32 13.23
CA SER A 6 8.77 -7.83 13.81
C SER A 6 8.74 -6.30 13.81
N ASN A 7 9.85 -5.65 14.18
CA ASN A 7 9.96 -4.20 14.14
C ASN A 7 9.84 -3.64 12.72
N ALA A 8 10.45 -4.29 11.73
CA ALA A 8 10.38 -3.88 10.33
C ALA A 8 8.95 -4.02 9.76
N LEU A 9 8.27 -5.14 10.05
CA LEU A 9 6.86 -5.34 9.69
C LEU A 9 5.96 -4.29 10.35
N MET A 10 6.18 -4.02 11.64
CA MET A 10 5.39 -3.02 12.37
C MET A 10 5.61 -1.61 11.78
N ALA A 11 6.85 -1.24 11.49
CA ALA A 11 7.18 0.04 10.87
C ALA A 11 6.57 0.17 9.46
N GLY A 12 6.69 -0.86 8.62
CA GLY A 12 6.08 -0.90 7.29
C GLY A 12 4.56 -0.80 7.36
N SER A 13 3.94 -1.46 8.33
CA SER A 13 2.51 -1.38 8.58
C SER A 13 2.07 0.02 8.98
N VAL A 14 2.74 0.66 9.93
CA VAL A 14 2.41 2.03 10.33
C VAL A 14 2.52 2.97 9.14
N LEU A 15 3.56 2.84 8.33
CA LEU A 15 3.77 3.68 7.14
C LEU A 15 2.65 3.48 6.11
N LEU A 16 2.26 2.24 5.81
CA LEU A 16 1.14 1.95 4.91
C LEU A 16 -0.21 2.40 5.49
N LEU A 17 -0.38 2.34 6.81
CA LEU A 17 -1.60 2.81 7.46
C LEU A 17 -1.75 4.33 7.30
N VAL A 18 -0.68 5.08 7.59
CA VAL A 18 -0.62 6.53 7.39
C VAL A 18 -0.84 6.87 5.91
N TRP A 19 -0.20 6.15 5.00
CA TRP A 19 -0.37 6.35 3.56
C TRP A 19 -1.81 6.08 3.09
N GLY A 20 -2.40 4.97 3.51
CA GLY A 20 -3.78 4.61 3.16
C GLY A 20 -4.78 5.65 3.65
N VAL A 21 -4.63 6.14 4.89
CA VAL A 21 -5.45 7.21 5.45
C VAL A 21 -5.26 8.51 4.67
N PHE A 22 -4.02 8.88 4.36
CA PHE A 22 -3.71 10.06 3.55
C PHE A 22 -4.38 10.01 2.18
N VAL A 23 -4.26 8.88 1.47
CA VAL A 23 -4.89 8.69 0.15
C VAL A 23 -6.41 8.78 0.25
N LEU A 24 -7.02 8.15 1.26
CA LEU A 24 -8.47 8.25 1.47
C LEU A 24 -8.91 9.67 1.84
N GLY A 25 -8.05 10.50 2.41
CA GLY A 25 -8.31 11.92 2.67
C GLY A 25 -8.73 12.69 1.42
N PHE A 26 -8.14 12.39 0.25
CA PHE A 26 -8.52 13.00 -1.04
C PHE A 26 -9.97 12.67 -1.47
N THR A 27 -10.58 11.65 -0.88
CA THR A 27 -11.99 11.29 -1.13
C THR A 27 -12.95 12.35 -0.56
N SER A 28 -12.50 13.14 0.42
CA SER A 28 -13.31 14.20 1.03
C SER A 28 -13.30 15.50 0.22
N GLU A 29 -12.44 15.62 -0.80
CA GLU A 29 -12.34 16.80 -1.67
C GLU A 29 -13.10 16.57 -2.99
N PRO A 30 -14.26 17.25 -3.21
CA PRO A 30 -15.13 17.01 -4.37
C PRO A 30 -14.45 17.17 -5.74
N SER A 31 -13.35 17.93 -5.81
CA SER A 31 -12.57 18.18 -7.03
C SER A 31 -11.76 16.96 -7.52
N ALA A 32 -11.45 15.99 -6.64
CA ALA A 32 -10.65 14.81 -7.00
C ALA A 32 -11.50 13.56 -7.30
N VAL A 33 -12.74 13.48 -6.80
CA VAL A 33 -13.52 12.22 -6.77
C VAL A 33 -14.25 11.92 -8.08
N GLY A 34 -14.33 12.86 -9.03
CA GLY A 34 -15.14 12.74 -10.25
C GLY A 34 -15.09 11.38 -10.96
N ARG A 35 -13.98 11.03 -11.62
CA ARG A 35 -13.79 9.71 -12.28
C ARG A 35 -12.74 8.82 -11.61
N MET A 36 -11.98 9.34 -10.65
CA MET A 36 -10.85 8.64 -10.02
C MET A 36 -11.15 8.11 -8.61
N GLY A 37 -12.36 8.34 -8.06
CA GLY A 37 -12.70 7.91 -6.70
C GLY A 37 -12.49 6.41 -6.46
N ILE A 38 -12.79 5.56 -7.45
CA ILE A 38 -12.54 4.10 -7.38
C ILE A 38 -11.04 3.80 -7.22
N ALA A 39 -10.18 4.52 -7.95
CA ALA A 39 -8.74 4.33 -7.84
C ALA A 39 -8.23 4.75 -6.45
N VAL A 40 -8.74 5.85 -5.91
CA VAL A 40 -8.40 6.34 -4.56
C VAL A 40 -8.82 5.33 -3.49
N TYR A 41 -10.04 4.78 -3.58
CA TYR A 41 -10.50 3.73 -2.67
C TYR A 41 -9.70 2.43 -2.79
N LEU A 42 -9.34 2.02 -4.01
CA LEU A 42 -8.54 0.81 -4.22
C LEU A 42 -7.12 0.97 -3.67
N ILE A 43 -6.46 2.11 -3.92
CA ILE A 43 -5.11 2.37 -3.43
C ILE A 43 -5.11 2.51 -1.90
N GLY A 44 -6.01 3.34 -1.36
CA GLY A 44 -6.15 3.54 0.08
C GLY A 44 -6.55 2.26 0.81
N GLY A 45 -7.54 1.54 0.29
CA GLY A 45 -8.02 0.28 0.84
C GLY A 45 -6.99 -0.85 0.78
N ALA A 46 -6.29 -1.02 -0.34
CA ALA A 46 -5.21 -2.01 -0.46
C ALA A 46 -4.05 -1.71 0.50
N SER A 47 -3.72 -0.42 0.68
CA SER A 47 -2.68 0.00 1.62
C SER A 47 -3.07 -0.27 3.07
N LEU A 48 -4.31 0.05 3.47
CA LEU A 48 -4.85 -0.28 4.79
C LEU A 48 -4.91 -1.79 5.05
N GLY A 49 -5.38 -2.58 4.08
CA GLY A 49 -5.43 -4.03 4.18
C GLY A 49 -4.04 -4.63 4.40
N THR A 50 -3.05 -4.16 3.63
CA THR A 50 -1.66 -4.57 3.79
C THR A 50 -1.08 -4.16 5.15
N ALA A 51 -1.40 -2.96 5.63
CA ALA A 51 -0.99 -2.47 6.94
C ALA A 51 -1.51 -3.36 8.08
N ILE A 52 -2.79 -3.73 8.04
CA ILE A 52 -3.42 -4.59 9.04
C ILE A 52 -2.74 -5.97 9.05
N VAL A 53 -2.55 -6.59 7.89
CA VAL A 53 -1.92 -7.90 7.78
C VAL A 53 -0.49 -7.89 8.31
N GLY A 54 0.29 -6.84 8.01
CA GLY A 54 1.63 -6.68 8.57
C GLY A 54 1.66 -6.46 10.08
N ALA A 55 0.68 -5.74 10.64
CA ALA A 55 0.59 -5.49 12.08
C ALA A 55 0.22 -6.79 12.83
N VAL A 56 -0.74 -7.56 12.29
CA VAL A 56 -1.11 -8.87 12.83
C VAL A 56 0.06 -9.84 12.76
N ALA A 57 0.80 -9.86 11.65
CA ALA A 57 1.99 -10.68 11.50
C ALA A 57 3.10 -10.29 12.48
N ALA A 58 3.34 -8.99 12.68
CA ALA A 58 4.32 -8.47 13.64
C ALA A 58 3.98 -8.89 15.08
N VAL A 59 2.72 -8.75 15.49
CA VAL A 59 2.23 -9.17 16.81
C VAL A 59 2.30 -10.69 16.98
N GLY A 60 1.94 -11.46 15.94
CA GLY A 60 2.09 -12.91 15.95
C GLY A 60 3.54 -13.36 16.13
N LEU A 61 4.48 -12.66 15.49
CA LEU A 61 5.91 -12.92 15.64
C LEU A 61 6.38 -12.62 17.07
N TYR A 62 5.91 -11.50 17.65
CA TYR A 62 6.24 -11.11 19.01
C TYR A 62 5.73 -12.12 20.05
N ARG A 63 4.58 -12.76 19.77
CA ARG A 63 4.00 -13.82 20.60
C ARG A 63 4.55 -15.22 20.31
N HIS A 64 5.61 -15.36 19.51
CA HIS A 64 6.22 -16.65 19.15
C HIS A 64 5.21 -17.70 18.65
N THR A 65 4.20 -17.27 17.90
CA THR A 65 3.14 -18.18 17.41
C THR A 65 3.58 -18.90 16.12
N SER A 66 3.28 -20.18 15.98
CA SER A 66 3.68 -20.99 14.81
C SER A 66 3.11 -20.50 13.47
N TRP A 67 1.94 -19.85 13.50
CA TRP A 67 1.28 -19.26 12.33
C TRP A 67 1.83 -17.89 11.94
N ALA A 68 2.71 -17.31 12.76
CA ALA A 68 3.27 -15.98 12.50
C ALA A 68 4.26 -15.98 11.34
N SER A 69 5.00 -17.07 11.14
CA SER A 69 5.95 -17.21 10.03
C SER A 69 5.30 -17.09 8.65
N PRO A 70 4.25 -17.88 8.32
CA PRO A 70 3.57 -17.72 7.03
C PRO A 70 2.85 -16.36 6.90
N ALA A 71 2.29 -15.83 8.00
CA ALA A 71 1.65 -14.51 7.99
C ALA A 71 2.64 -13.37 7.72
N ALA A 72 3.84 -13.44 8.28
CA ALA A 72 4.91 -12.47 8.04
C ALA A 72 5.44 -12.54 6.62
N TRP A 73 5.52 -13.74 6.05
CA TRP A 73 5.88 -13.92 4.64
C TRP A 73 4.84 -13.26 3.73
N LEU A 74 3.55 -13.54 3.97
CA LEU A 74 2.45 -12.93 3.24
C LEU A 74 2.41 -11.40 3.39
N ALA A 75 2.60 -10.88 4.60
CA ALA A 75 2.69 -9.45 4.85
C ALA A 75 3.84 -8.80 4.06
N SER A 76 5.02 -9.44 4.07
CA SER A 76 6.19 -8.93 3.34
C SER A 76 5.95 -8.89 1.84
N VAL A 77 5.33 -9.95 1.27
CA VAL A 77 4.95 -10.00 -0.14
C VAL A 77 3.97 -8.89 -0.48
N LEU A 78 2.91 -8.71 0.32
CA LEU A 78 1.93 -7.66 0.10
C LEU A 78 2.58 -6.28 0.10
N MET A 79 3.48 -6.00 1.05
CA MET A 79 4.22 -4.74 1.14
C MET A 79 5.09 -4.49 -0.11
N ILE A 80 5.79 -5.51 -0.58
CA ILE A 80 6.60 -5.43 -1.81
C ILE A 80 5.71 -5.16 -3.03
N VAL A 81 4.59 -5.89 -3.15
CA VAL A 81 3.63 -5.70 -4.25
C VAL A 81 3.04 -4.29 -4.21
N THR A 82 2.66 -3.76 -3.04
CA THR A 82 2.15 -2.38 -2.95
C THR A 82 3.20 -1.38 -3.44
N CYS A 83 4.46 -1.57 -3.07
CA CYS A 83 5.57 -0.72 -3.52
C CYS A 83 5.77 -0.80 -5.04
N ILE A 84 5.80 -2.01 -5.63
CA ILE A 84 5.95 -2.20 -7.08
C ILE A 84 4.76 -1.64 -7.85
N SER A 85 3.53 -1.87 -7.37
CA SER A 85 2.31 -1.35 -7.99
C SER A 85 2.26 0.17 -8.00
N ILE A 86 2.79 0.84 -6.96
CA ILE A 86 2.93 2.32 -6.95
C ILE A 86 3.83 2.77 -8.11
N TRP A 87 5.00 2.18 -8.29
CA TRP A 87 5.91 2.53 -9.39
C TRP A 87 5.31 2.26 -10.77
N ALA A 88 4.66 1.12 -10.96
CA ALA A 88 3.99 0.79 -12.21
C ALA A 88 2.87 1.80 -12.53
N GLY A 89 2.10 2.22 -11.52
CA GLY A 89 1.06 3.24 -11.66
C GLY A 89 1.63 4.60 -12.07
N VAL A 90 2.72 5.05 -11.44
CA VAL A 90 3.39 6.32 -11.78
C VAL A 90 3.87 6.31 -13.22
N ILE A 91 4.53 5.24 -13.67
CA ILE A 91 5.02 5.12 -15.06
C ILE A 91 3.85 5.13 -16.05
N ALA A 92 2.77 4.40 -15.75
CA ALA A 92 1.58 4.37 -16.61
C ALA A 92 0.91 5.75 -16.72
N ILE A 93 0.80 6.50 -15.62
CA ILE A 93 0.26 7.86 -15.63
C ILE A 93 1.16 8.80 -16.43
N VAL A 94 2.48 8.73 -16.25
CA VAL A 94 3.44 9.55 -17.02
C VAL A 94 3.31 9.26 -18.52
N GLY A 95 3.18 7.99 -18.91
CA GLY A 95 2.92 7.60 -20.31
C GLY A 95 1.55 8.08 -20.84
N LEU A 96 0.51 8.03 -20.01
CA LEU A 96 -0.83 8.53 -20.38
C LEU A 96 -0.88 10.06 -20.49
N VAL A 97 -0.11 10.79 -19.69
CA VAL A 97 -0.02 12.25 -19.75
C VAL A 97 0.82 12.69 -20.93
N SER A 98 1.98 12.07 -21.16
CA SER A 98 2.87 12.40 -22.28
C SER A 98 2.19 12.17 -23.64
N SER A 99 1.41 11.10 -23.78
CA SER A 99 0.63 10.80 -24.98
C SER A 99 -0.52 11.79 -25.23
N ARG A 100 -1.06 12.44 -24.19
CA ARG A 100 -2.08 13.49 -24.34
C ARG A 100 -1.50 14.84 -24.77
N THR A 101 -0.25 15.11 -24.40
CA THR A 101 0.46 16.35 -24.77
C THR A 101 1.11 16.30 -26.16
N SER A 102 1.26 15.13 -26.79
CA SER A 102 1.73 15.04 -28.17
C SER A 102 0.68 15.63 -29.12
N PRO A 103 0.95 16.78 -29.78
CA PRO A 103 0.12 17.27 -30.86
C PRO A 103 0.22 16.24 -31.98
N LYS A 104 -0.92 15.81 -32.52
CA LYS A 104 -0.94 15.01 -33.75
C LYS A 104 -0.44 15.91 -34.88
N THR A 105 0.84 15.80 -35.23
CA THR A 105 1.39 16.24 -36.52
C THR A 105 1.05 15.22 -37.59
#